data_AF-A0A437UD46-F1
#
_entry.id   AF-A0A437UD46-F1
#
_cell.length_a   1.000
_cell.length_b   1.000
_cell.length_c   1.000
_cell.angle_alpha   90.00
_cell.angle_beta   90.00
_cell.angle_gamma   90.00
#
_symmetry.space_group_name_H-M   'P 1'
#
loop_
_entity.id
_entity.type
_entity.pdbx_description
1 polymer ?
#
loop_
_entity_poly.entity_id
_entity_poly.type
_entity_poly.pdbx_seq_one_letter_code
_entity_poly.pdbx_strand_id
1 'polypeptide(L)'
;MDLLDNIIFNPSKLVISIGEIDAGWMDITLTTNTKSIDYMVSYVCDPVNDLLINFSKLITGHPIEVNPFLKLDNLFHVIHDCEGQLITWVIIKENDKLKILIWENQYDVLDWIRLGFSAKEIYFYEEIPNINDCLIFAIDSSISDFAQTLVNCIQQLKNKEEFLIYKESWGYEFDEDAFKKIESYLEK
;
A
#
# COMPACT_ATOMS: atom_id res chain seq x y z
N MET A 1 -1.60 22.52 10.92
CA MET A 1 -1.99 22.61 9.50
C MET A 1 -1.36 21.40 8.90
N ASP A 2 -2.12 20.31 8.82
CA ASP A 2 -1.54 18.99 8.63
C ASP A 2 -1.00 18.90 7.21
N LEU A 3 0.16 18.27 7.04
CA LEU A 3 0.90 18.29 5.77
C LEU A 3 0.04 17.75 4.60
N LEU A 4 -0.86 16.82 4.93
CA LEU A 4 -1.84 16.20 4.05
C LEU A 4 -2.88 17.20 3.50
N ASP A 5 -3.10 18.34 4.14
CA ASP A 5 -4.02 19.39 3.67
C ASP A 5 -3.58 19.98 2.32
N ASN A 6 -2.30 19.83 1.95
CA ASN A 6 -1.74 20.30 0.68
C ASN A 6 -1.84 19.28 -0.45
N ILE A 7 -2.36 18.07 -0.20
CA ILE A 7 -2.54 17.03 -1.22
C ILE A 7 -3.97 17.08 -1.76
N ILE A 8 -4.11 17.09 -3.08
CA ILE A 8 -5.41 16.97 -3.75
C ILE A 8 -5.74 15.49 -3.95
N PHE A 9 -6.71 14.99 -3.19
CA PHE A 9 -7.20 13.62 -3.33
C PHE A 9 -8.24 13.51 -4.44
N ASN A 10 -8.09 12.49 -5.28
CA ASN A 10 -9.03 12.20 -6.36
C ASN A 10 -9.90 11.00 -5.97
N PRO A 11 -11.24 11.15 -5.95
CA PRO A 11 -12.13 10.02 -5.78
C PRO A 11 -11.94 9.00 -6.90
N SER A 12 -11.41 7.83 -6.58
CA SER A 12 -11.17 6.77 -7.57
C SER A 12 -11.12 5.41 -6.91
N LYS A 13 -11.47 4.38 -7.69
CA LYS A 13 -11.13 3.01 -7.36
C LYS A 13 -9.71 2.72 -7.84
N LEU A 14 -8.86 2.22 -6.96
CA LEU A 14 -7.56 1.68 -7.31
C LEU A 14 -7.71 0.20 -7.64
N VAL A 15 -7.06 -0.26 -8.71
CA VAL A 15 -6.92 -1.68 -9.05
C VAL A 15 -5.45 -2.05 -8.96
N ILE A 16 -5.16 -3.18 -8.33
CA ILE A 16 -3.85 -3.83 -8.31
C ILE A 16 -3.98 -5.09 -9.16
N SER A 17 -3.23 -5.15 -10.26
CA SER A 17 -3.22 -6.30 -11.16
C SER A 17 -1.87 -7.00 -11.09
N ILE A 18 -1.89 -8.32 -11.07
CA ILE A 18 -0.67 -9.13 -11.11
C ILE A 18 -0.40 -9.52 -12.56
N GLY A 19 0.74 -9.08 -13.08
CA GLY A 19 1.24 -9.36 -14.42
C GLY A 19 1.97 -10.69 -14.49
N GLU A 20 3.09 -10.75 -15.22
CA GLU A 20 3.89 -11.98 -15.30
C GLU A 20 4.56 -12.26 -13.95
N ILE A 21 4.71 -13.55 -13.63
CA ILE A 21 5.54 -14.02 -12.52
C ILE A 21 6.52 -15.01 -13.12
N ASP A 22 7.79 -14.63 -13.15
CA ASP A 22 8.86 -15.45 -13.71
C ASP A 22 10.18 -15.21 -12.97
N ALA A 23 10.97 -16.28 -12.82
CA ALA A 23 12.30 -16.25 -12.22
C ALA A 23 12.42 -15.50 -10.87
N GLY A 24 11.38 -15.55 -10.03
CA GLY A 24 11.35 -14.87 -8.73
C GLY A 24 11.01 -13.38 -8.80
N TRP A 25 10.48 -12.90 -9.93
CA TRP A 25 9.98 -11.55 -10.13
C TRP A 25 8.47 -11.57 -10.36
N MET A 26 7.80 -10.49 -9.99
CA MET A 26 6.37 -10.28 -10.22
C MET A 26 6.13 -8.87 -10.73
N ASP A 27 5.44 -8.78 -11.85
CA ASP A 27 4.94 -7.53 -12.40
C ASP A 27 3.68 -7.09 -11.65
N ILE A 28 3.62 -5.82 -11.27
CA ILE A 28 2.47 -5.21 -10.63
C ILE A 28 2.06 -3.97 -11.40
N THR A 29 0.80 -3.94 -11.80
CA THR A 29 0.18 -2.76 -12.41
C THR A 29 -0.78 -2.13 -11.42
N LEU A 30 -0.61 -0.83 -11.18
CA LEU A 30 -1.56 -0.02 -10.42
C LEU A 30 -2.35 0.85 -11.38
N THR A 31 -3.68 0.77 -11.30
CA THR A 31 -4.56 1.49 -12.22
C THR A 31 -5.66 2.22 -11.49
N THR A 32 -5.84 3.48 -11.83
CA THR A 32 -7.05 4.27 -11.57
C THR A 32 -7.78 4.54 -12.89
N ASN A 33 -8.91 5.24 -12.83
CA ASN A 33 -9.62 5.69 -14.03
C ASN A 33 -8.81 6.67 -14.92
N THR A 34 -7.77 7.31 -14.38
CA THR A 34 -7.02 8.37 -15.07
C THR A 34 -5.56 8.05 -15.31
N LYS A 35 -4.98 7.09 -14.57
CA LYS A 35 -3.55 6.82 -14.58
C LYS A 35 -3.28 5.34 -14.34
N SER A 36 -2.25 4.84 -15.00
CA SER A 36 -1.68 3.51 -14.75
C SER A 36 -0.18 3.64 -14.57
N ILE A 37 0.40 2.84 -13.68
CA ILE A 37 1.84 2.63 -13.58
C ILE A 37 2.13 1.15 -13.43
N ASP A 38 3.33 0.76 -13.82
CA ASP A 38 3.83 -0.61 -13.71
C ASP A 38 5.12 -0.59 -12.89
N TYR A 39 5.28 -1.56 -12.00
CA TYR A 39 6.54 -1.79 -11.30
C TYR A 39 6.75 -3.28 -11.07
N MET A 40 8.02 -3.68 -10.99
CA MET A 40 8.42 -5.07 -10.76
C MET A 40 8.93 -5.22 -9.34
N VAL A 41 8.54 -6.31 -8.69
CA VAL A 41 9.10 -6.72 -7.39
C VAL A 41 9.80 -8.06 -7.52
N SER A 42 10.83 -8.26 -6.70
CA SER A 42 11.46 -9.56 -6.54
C SER A 42 10.87 -10.28 -5.33
N TYR A 43 11.07 -11.59 -5.24
CA TYR A 43 10.59 -12.44 -4.15
C TYR A 43 11.09 -12.05 -2.74
N VAL A 44 12.07 -11.14 -2.64
CA VAL A 44 12.52 -10.60 -1.35
C VAL A 44 11.62 -9.46 -0.84
N CYS A 45 10.75 -8.93 -1.67
CA CYS A 45 9.72 -7.96 -1.33
C CYS A 45 8.35 -8.56 -1.67
N ASP A 46 7.45 -8.65 -0.69
CA ASP A 46 6.14 -9.26 -0.87
C ASP A 46 5.03 -8.20 -0.77
N PRO A 47 4.89 -7.35 -1.81
CA PRO A 47 4.07 -6.15 -1.74
C PRO A 47 2.59 -6.45 -1.55
N VAL A 48 2.12 -7.60 -2.07
CA VAL A 48 0.71 -7.97 -1.96
C VAL A 48 0.40 -8.40 -0.53
N ASN A 49 1.25 -9.25 0.07
CA ASN A 49 1.07 -9.71 1.42
C ASN A 49 1.31 -8.61 2.46
N ASP A 50 2.27 -7.72 2.22
CA ASP A 50 2.52 -6.55 3.08
C ASP A 50 1.31 -5.63 3.14
N LEU A 51 0.70 -5.32 1.99
CA LEU A 51 -0.56 -4.58 1.92
C LEU A 51 -1.70 -5.33 2.62
N LEU A 52 -1.80 -6.65 2.41
CA LEU A 52 -2.83 -7.51 2.99
C LEU A 52 -2.79 -7.51 4.52
N ILE A 53 -1.64 -7.80 5.11
CA ILE A 53 -1.44 -7.90 6.56
C ILE A 53 -1.73 -6.55 7.22
N ASN A 54 -1.16 -5.47 6.68
CA ASN A 54 -1.31 -4.15 7.28
C ASN A 54 -2.73 -3.60 7.13
N PHE A 55 -3.38 -3.82 5.99
CA PHE A 55 -4.77 -3.46 5.81
C PHE A 55 -5.70 -4.26 6.74
N SER A 56 -5.45 -5.57 6.91
CA SER A 56 -6.19 -6.41 7.85
C SER A 56 -6.10 -5.89 9.30
N LYS A 57 -4.92 -5.44 9.73
CA LYS A 57 -4.74 -4.77 11.03
C LYS A 57 -5.54 -3.46 11.12
N LEU A 58 -5.49 -2.63 10.09
CA LEU A 58 -6.19 -1.34 10.02
C LEU A 58 -7.71 -1.50 10.14
N ILE A 59 -8.32 -2.45 9.44
CA ILE A 59 -9.78 -2.66 9.47
C ILE A 59 -10.25 -3.34 10.76
N THR A 60 -9.38 -4.09 11.43
CA THR A 60 -9.68 -4.73 12.73
C THR A 60 -9.38 -3.82 13.93
N GLY A 61 -8.88 -2.60 13.69
CA GLY A 61 -8.59 -1.62 14.75
C GLY A 61 -7.35 -1.97 15.58
N HIS A 62 -6.43 -2.76 15.03
CA HIS A 62 -5.15 -3.01 15.69
C HIS A 62 -4.19 -1.85 15.40
N PRO A 63 -3.57 -1.26 16.43
CA PRO A 63 -2.56 -0.22 16.25
C PRO A 63 -1.42 -0.72 15.34
N ILE A 64 -1.02 0.12 14.39
CA ILE A 64 0.14 -0.15 13.54
C ILE A 64 1.34 0.60 14.14
N GLU A 65 2.41 -0.16 14.39
CA GLU A 65 3.66 0.39 14.91
C GLU A 65 4.43 1.04 13.77
N VAL A 66 4.60 2.37 13.85
CA VAL A 66 5.38 3.15 12.88
C VAL A 66 6.86 3.17 13.29
N ASN A 67 7.10 3.29 14.60
CA ASN A 67 8.40 3.15 15.23
C ASN A 67 8.19 2.72 16.70
N PRO A 68 9.25 2.36 17.45
CA PRO A 68 9.13 1.87 18.83
C PRO A 68 8.38 2.80 19.80
N PHE A 69 8.24 4.08 19.46
CA PHE A 69 7.63 5.11 20.29
C PHE A 69 6.31 5.66 19.71
N LEU A 70 5.93 5.26 18.48
CA LEU A 70 4.76 5.76 17.79
C LEU A 70 3.92 4.62 17.21
N LYS A 71 2.69 4.51 17.72
CA LYS A 71 1.65 3.61 17.20
C LYS A 71 0.48 4.45 16.71
N LEU A 72 0.04 4.17 15.50
CA LEU A 72 -1.09 4.85 14.88
C LEU A 72 -2.21 3.84 14.62
N ASP A 73 -3.42 4.18 15.05
CA ASP A 73 -4.58 3.28 14.96
C ASP A 73 -5.30 3.35 13.61
N ASN A 74 -4.98 4.39 12.83
CA ASN A 74 -5.68 4.75 11.61
C ASN A 74 -4.75 4.90 10.41
N LEU A 75 -3.50 4.46 10.49
CA LEU A 75 -2.53 4.61 9.40
C LEU A 75 -1.60 3.40 9.34
N PHE A 76 -1.37 2.88 8.14
CA PHE A 76 -0.17 2.07 7.88
C PHE A 76 0.62 2.63 6.71
N HIS A 77 1.87 2.19 6.64
CA HIS A 77 2.72 2.40 5.47
C HIS A 77 3.45 1.10 5.14
N VAL A 78 3.76 0.91 3.87
CA VAL A 78 4.64 -0.16 3.39
C VAL A 78 5.59 0.42 2.35
N ILE A 79 6.81 -0.10 2.32
CA ILE A 79 7.85 0.34 1.41
C ILE A 79 8.28 -0.88 0.61
N HIS A 80 8.15 -0.80 -0.70
CA HIS A 80 8.60 -1.84 -1.60
C HIS A 80 9.91 -1.40 -2.22
N ASP A 81 11.01 -1.99 -1.78
CA ASP A 81 12.34 -1.82 -2.38
C ASP A 81 12.42 -2.71 -3.62
N CYS A 82 12.23 -2.07 -4.78
CA CYS A 82 12.18 -2.71 -6.09
C CYS A 82 13.51 -2.46 -6.81
N GLU A 83 13.82 -3.24 -7.86
CA GLU A 83 15.03 -3.00 -8.63
C GLU A 83 14.96 -1.63 -9.33
N GLY A 84 15.80 -0.69 -8.87
CA GLY A 84 15.91 0.65 -9.44
C GLY A 84 14.81 1.63 -9.02
N GLN A 85 13.88 1.24 -8.14
CA GLN A 85 12.84 2.14 -7.64
C GLN A 85 12.35 1.78 -6.23
N LEU A 86 11.92 2.79 -5.48
CA LEU A 86 11.28 2.62 -4.18
C LEU A 86 9.82 3.03 -4.28
N ILE A 87 8.88 2.11 -4.03
CA ILE A 87 7.44 2.42 -4.01
C ILE A 87 6.98 2.50 -2.56
N THR A 88 6.60 3.71 -2.11
CA THR A 88 6.10 3.92 -0.75
C THR A 88 4.59 4.11 -0.77
N TRP A 89 3.89 3.26 -0.02
CA TRP A 89 2.45 3.35 0.20
C TRP A 89 2.17 3.91 1.58
N VAL A 90 1.22 4.83 1.68
CA VAL A 90 0.64 5.27 2.94
C VAL A 90 -0.88 5.23 2.81
N ILE A 91 -1.53 4.51 3.72
CA ILE A 91 -2.98 4.38 3.75
C ILE A 91 -3.49 4.89 5.09
N ILE A 92 -4.38 5.88 5.01
CA ILE A 92 -4.94 6.57 6.16
C ILE A 92 -6.43 6.33 6.18
N LYS A 93 -6.94 5.83 7.30
CA LYS A 93 -8.35 5.62 7.57
C LYS A 93 -8.94 6.83 8.27
N GLU A 94 -10.01 7.36 7.70
CA GLU A 94 -10.83 8.43 8.27
C GLU A 94 -12.30 8.01 8.19
N ASN A 95 -12.85 7.55 9.31
CA ASN A 95 -14.17 6.90 9.37
C ASN A 95 -14.21 5.67 8.41
N ASP A 96 -15.16 5.65 7.46
CA ASP A 96 -15.30 4.60 6.44
C ASP A 96 -14.59 4.93 5.11
N LYS A 97 -13.73 5.95 5.11
CA LYS A 97 -12.94 6.35 3.96
C LYS A 97 -11.45 6.04 4.15
N LEU A 98 -10.79 5.82 3.03
CA LEU A 98 -9.35 5.67 2.92
C LEU A 98 -8.78 6.77 2.04
N LYS A 99 -7.74 7.41 2.55
CA LYS A 99 -6.79 8.20 1.76
C LYS A 99 -5.61 7.30 1.44
N ILE A 100 -5.39 7.03 0.16
CA ILE A 100 -4.29 6.19 -0.33
C ILE A 100 -3.31 7.08 -1.06
N LEU A 101 -2.07 7.09 -0.58
CA LEU A 101 -0.97 7.86 -1.14
C LEU A 101 0.12 6.89 -1.58
N ILE A 102 0.64 7.09 -2.79
CA ILE A 102 1.68 6.24 -3.36
C ILE A 102 2.73 7.14 -4.00
N TRP A 103 3.98 6.98 -3.58
CA TRP A 103 5.14 7.70 -4.12
C TRP A 103 6.12 6.75 -4.78
N GLU A 104 6.87 7.29 -5.74
CA GLU A 104 8.03 6.65 -6.35
C GLU A 104 9.29 7.41 -5.93
N ASN A 105 10.32 6.73 -5.44
CA ASN A 105 11.63 7.33 -5.17
C ASN A 105 11.60 8.57 -4.27
N GLN A 106 10.64 8.64 -3.35
CA GLN A 106 10.51 9.75 -2.40
C GLN A 106 10.95 9.31 -1.00
N TYR A 107 12.17 9.70 -0.61
CA TYR A 107 12.78 9.30 0.66
C TYR A 107 12.27 10.12 1.85
N ASP A 108 11.85 11.36 1.61
CA ASP A 108 11.45 12.29 2.67
C ASP A 108 10.10 11.91 3.31
N VAL A 109 9.30 11.05 2.66
CA VAL A 109 8.02 10.57 3.18
C VAL A 109 8.18 9.78 4.49
N LEU A 110 9.29 9.07 4.67
CA LEU A 110 9.54 8.27 5.89
C LEU A 110 9.71 9.13 7.13
N ASP A 111 10.36 10.26 6.96
CA ASP A 111 10.52 11.25 7.99
C ASP A 111 9.16 11.82 8.42
N TRP A 112 8.28 12.12 7.46
CA TRP A 112 6.92 12.56 7.75
C TRP A 112 6.08 11.51 8.46
N ILE A 113 6.18 10.25 8.03
CA ILE A 113 5.51 9.12 8.66
C ILE A 113 5.93 9.00 10.14
N ARG A 114 7.22 9.15 10.44
CA ARG A 114 7.76 9.10 11.82
C ARG A 114 7.23 10.20 12.72
N LEU A 115 6.83 11.33 12.14
CA LEU A 115 6.22 12.48 12.83
C LEU A 115 4.69 12.42 12.81
N GLY A 116 4.11 11.33 12.31
CA GLY A 116 2.66 11.16 12.17
C GLY A 116 2.01 12.23 11.28
N PHE A 117 2.75 12.80 10.32
CA PHE A 117 2.34 13.93 9.48
C PHE A 117 1.96 15.20 10.27
N SER A 118 2.39 15.31 11.53
CA SER A 118 2.10 16.45 12.40
C SER A 118 2.96 17.66 12.04
N ALA A 119 2.29 18.76 11.68
CA ALA A 119 3.00 20.01 11.41
C ALA A 119 3.66 20.66 12.64
N LYS A 120 3.33 20.19 13.86
CA LYS A 120 3.95 20.69 15.09
C LYS A 120 5.39 20.23 15.25
N GLU A 121 5.83 19.23 14.50
CA GLU A 121 7.19 18.69 14.56
C GLU A 121 8.04 19.15 13.36
N ILE A 122 7.48 20.00 12.49
CA ILE A 122 8.18 20.62 11.35
C ILE A 122 9.36 21.50 11.78
N TYR A 123 9.39 21.99 13.03
CA TYR A 123 10.46 22.87 13.52
C TYR A 123 11.86 22.24 13.48
N PHE A 124 11.98 20.94 13.26
CA PHE A 124 13.26 20.24 13.12
C PHE A 124 13.85 20.32 11.71
N TYR A 125 13.12 20.82 10.72
CA TYR A 125 13.57 20.92 9.33
C TYR A 125 13.99 22.35 8.97
N GLU A 126 15.14 22.48 8.29
CA GLU A 126 15.61 23.75 7.71
C GLU A 126 14.74 24.18 6.51
N GLU A 127 14.27 23.21 5.72
CA GLU A 127 13.33 23.37 4.62
C GLU A 127 12.28 22.25 4.70
N ILE A 128 11.00 22.56 4.45
CA ILE A 128 9.92 21.58 4.52
C ILE A 128 9.90 20.79 3.21
N PRO A 129 10.20 19.47 3.20
CA PRO A 129 10.12 18.67 1.99
C PRO A 129 8.74 18.77 1.30
N ASN A 130 8.74 18.96 -0.01
CA ASN A 130 7.51 18.99 -0.79
C ASN A 130 7.02 17.55 -1.02
N ILE A 131 6.04 17.13 -0.22
CA ILE A 131 5.43 15.79 -0.34
C ILE A 131 4.63 15.55 -1.62
N ASN A 132 4.41 16.58 -2.45
CA ASN A 132 3.86 16.36 -3.79
C ASN A 132 4.92 15.87 -4.78
N ASP A 133 6.20 16.02 -4.47
CA ASP A 133 7.27 15.55 -5.34
C ASP A 133 7.24 14.03 -5.41
N CYS A 134 7.27 13.52 -6.64
CA CYS A 134 7.20 12.10 -6.98
C CYS A 134 5.94 11.36 -6.46
N LEU A 135 4.89 12.10 -6.09
CA LEU A 135 3.58 11.53 -5.75
C LEU A 135 2.93 10.96 -7.00
N ILE A 136 2.73 9.64 -7.03
CA ILE A 136 2.11 8.93 -8.16
C ILE A 136 0.59 9.03 -8.07
N PHE A 137 0.06 8.73 -6.88
CA PHE A 137 -1.37 8.65 -6.63
C PHE A 137 -1.72 9.30 -5.29
N ALA A 138 -2.80 10.10 -5.31
CA ALA A 138 -3.54 10.52 -4.13
C ALA A 138 -5.02 10.22 -4.35
N ILE A 139 -5.50 9.19 -3.69
CA ILE A 139 -6.80 8.57 -3.96
C ILE A 139 -7.67 8.64 -2.71
N ASP A 140 -8.89 9.13 -2.90
CA ASP A 140 -9.97 8.93 -1.94
C ASP A 140 -10.78 7.71 -2.35
N SER A 141 -10.76 6.66 -1.52
CA SER A 141 -11.47 5.39 -1.73
C SER A 141 -12.32 5.04 -0.52
N SER A 142 -13.31 4.17 -0.69
CA SER A 142 -13.95 3.50 0.45
C SER A 142 -13.06 2.36 0.97
N ILE A 143 -13.27 1.96 2.24
CA ILE A 143 -12.63 0.76 2.79
C ILE A 143 -13.02 -0.48 1.98
N SER A 144 -14.30 -0.62 1.64
CA SER A 144 -14.83 -1.75 0.87
C SER A 144 -14.23 -1.85 -0.53
N ASP A 145 -14.02 -0.73 -1.22
CA ASP A 145 -13.39 -0.74 -2.54
C ASP A 145 -11.95 -1.25 -2.48
N PHE A 146 -11.16 -0.77 -1.52
CA PHE A 146 -9.78 -1.22 -1.37
C PHE A 146 -9.68 -2.67 -0.87
N ALA A 147 -10.57 -3.08 0.05
CA ALA A 147 -10.72 -4.47 0.47
C ALA A 147 -11.00 -5.38 -0.73
N GLN A 148 -11.94 -5.00 -1.61
CA GLN A 148 -12.25 -5.75 -2.82
C GLN A 148 -11.05 -5.80 -3.78
N THR A 149 -10.29 -4.71 -3.88
CA THR A 149 -9.07 -4.67 -4.69
C THR A 149 -8.02 -5.67 -4.20
N LEU A 150 -7.78 -5.74 -2.89
CA LEU A 150 -6.87 -6.74 -2.32
C LEU A 150 -7.39 -8.16 -2.52
N VAL A 151 -8.70 -8.41 -2.34
CA VAL A 151 -9.28 -9.73 -2.57
C VAL A 151 -9.09 -10.18 -4.02
N ASN A 152 -9.39 -9.30 -4.98
CA ASN A 152 -9.21 -9.58 -6.39
C ASN A 152 -7.72 -9.81 -6.75
N CYS A 153 -6.81 -9.08 -6.10
CA CYS A 153 -5.37 -9.25 -6.28
C CYS A 153 -4.89 -10.62 -5.79
N ILE A 154 -5.32 -11.05 -4.60
CA ILE A 154 -4.98 -12.38 -4.05
C ILE A 154 -5.57 -13.50 -4.91
N GLN A 155 -6.80 -13.34 -5.42
CA GLN A 155 -7.39 -14.32 -6.34
C GLN A 155 -6.61 -14.43 -7.65
N GLN A 156 -6.12 -13.31 -8.20
CA GLN A 156 -5.22 -13.34 -9.36
C GLN A 156 -3.92 -14.08 -9.06
N LEU A 157 -3.34 -13.86 -7.87
CA LEU A 157 -2.12 -14.52 -7.43
C LEU A 157 -2.31 -16.03 -7.31
N LYS A 158 -3.37 -16.50 -6.62
CA LYS A 158 -3.73 -17.92 -6.50
C LYS A 158 -3.84 -18.60 -7.86
N ASN A 159 -4.53 -17.97 -8.81
CA ASN A 159 -4.71 -18.52 -10.16
C ASN A 159 -3.38 -18.65 -10.94
N LYS A 160 -2.38 -17.82 -10.63
CA LYS A 160 -1.05 -17.90 -11.24
C LYS A 160 -0.16 -18.93 -10.54
N GLU A 161 -0.25 -19.04 -9.22
CA GLU A 161 0.47 -20.05 -8.45
C GLU A 161 0.11 -21.47 -8.91
N GLU A 162 -1.17 -21.74 -9.13
CA GLU A 162 -1.62 -23.02 -9.71
C GLU A 162 -0.92 -23.33 -11.04
N PHE A 163 -0.63 -22.33 -11.87
CA PHE A 163 0.12 -22.48 -13.12
C PHE A 163 1.63 -22.68 -12.92
N LEU A 164 2.20 -22.05 -11.88
CA LEU A 164 3.64 -22.10 -11.57
C LEU A 164 4.08 -23.37 -10.82
N ILE A 165 3.19 -23.98 -10.02
CA ILE A 165 3.44 -25.28 -9.39
C ILE A 165 3.73 -26.35 -10.44
N TYR A 166 3.12 -26.26 -11.64
CA TYR A 166 3.45 -27.12 -12.77
C TYR A 166 4.84 -26.87 -13.37
N LYS A 167 5.50 -25.76 -13.03
CA LYS A 167 6.79 -25.30 -13.57
C LYS A 167 7.93 -25.25 -12.55
N GLU A 168 7.76 -25.78 -11.33
CA GLU A 168 8.77 -25.73 -10.25
C GLU A 168 9.28 -24.30 -9.95
N SER A 169 8.42 -23.28 -10.11
CA SER A 169 8.79 -21.88 -9.90
C SER A 169 8.51 -21.42 -8.47
N TRP A 170 9.28 -20.44 -7.98
CA TRP A 170 9.14 -19.88 -6.64
C TRP A 170 7.84 -19.06 -6.56
N GLY A 171 7.08 -19.22 -5.47
CA GLY A 171 5.77 -18.58 -5.27
C GLY A 171 5.83 -17.40 -4.30
N TYR A 172 4.91 -16.45 -4.47
CA TYR A 172 4.60 -15.42 -3.48
C TYR A 172 3.49 -15.95 -2.57
N GLU A 173 3.85 -16.31 -1.34
CA GLU A 173 2.88 -16.73 -0.32
C GLU A 173 2.14 -15.52 0.27
N PHE A 174 0.96 -15.72 0.84
CA PHE A 174 0.27 -14.65 1.56
C PHE A 174 -0.41 -15.19 2.82
N ASP A 175 -0.67 -14.30 3.78
CA ASP A 175 -1.29 -14.65 5.06
C ASP A 175 -2.80 -14.93 4.87
N GLU A 176 -3.17 -16.21 4.90
CA GLU A 176 -4.55 -16.69 4.77
C GLU A 176 -5.48 -16.17 5.89
N ASP A 177 -4.98 -15.91 7.09
CA ASP A 177 -5.79 -15.37 8.19
C ASP A 177 -6.06 -13.87 7.98
N ALA A 178 -5.08 -13.13 7.48
CA ALA A 178 -5.25 -11.74 7.07
C ALA A 178 -6.27 -11.63 5.92
N PHE A 179 -6.19 -12.52 4.93
CA PHE A 179 -7.11 -12.62 3.81
C PHE A 179 -8.55 -12.88 4.27
N LYS A 180 -8.79 -13.91 5.10
CA LYS A 180 -10.12 -14.23 5.64
C LYS A 180 -10.75 -13.08 6.42
N LYS A 181 -9.94 -12.31 7.16
CA LYS A 181 -10.42 -11.12 7.90
C LYS A 181 -10.95 -10.03 6.96
N ILE A 182 -10.32 -9.87 5.79
CA ILE A 182 -10.76 -8.90 4.77
C ILE A 182 -12.02 -9.42 4.07
N GLU A 183 -12.08 -10.71 3.70
CA GLU A 183 -13.30 -11.31 3.15
C GLU A 183 -14.48 -11.16 4.12
N SER A 184 -14.28 -11.51 5.40
CA SER A 184 -15.30 -11.37 6.45
C SER A 184 -15.74 -9.92 6.70
N TYR A 185 -14.91 -8.93 6.33
CA TYR A 185 -15.27 -7.52 6.40
C TYR A 185 -16.23 -7.13 5.27
N LEU A 186 -16.02 -7.67 4.06
CA LEU A 186 -16.86 -7.41 2.88
C LEU A 186 -18.27 -8.02 2.99
N GLU A 187 -18.44 -9.04 3.83
CA GLU A 187 -19.74 -9.72 4.05
C GLU A 187 -20.66 -9.02 5.05
N LYS A 188 -20.19 -7.97 5.74
CA LYS A 188 -20.94 -7.22 6.76
C LYS A 188 -21.74 -6.07 6.15
#